data_AF-A0A8K0IBG8-F1
#
_entry.id   AF-A0A8K0IBG8-F1
#
_cell.length_a   1.000
_cell.length_b   1.000
_cell.length_c   1.000
_cell.angle_alpha   90.00
_cell.angle_beta   90.00
_cell.angle_gamma   90.00
#
_symmetry.space_group_name_H-M   'P 1'
#
loop_
_entity.id
_entity.type
_entity.pdbx_description
1 polymer ?
#
loop_
_entity_poly.entity_id
_entity_poly.type
_entity_poly.pdbx_seq_one_letter_code
_entity_poly.pdbx_strand_id
1 'polypeptide(L)'
;MAQEEEEAQNLSGGTEMEKGKEKQEAAPVSAMPLPKSPSFVKPEEPGTEADRFRQALLELKDLRSQLHRAADYCENAFLKAEHGTKVVENTKSYIGDAIVAVVDHLGNVSSKLEHQLQGNIEVLQTEQKIDCLNQDSSRGGVIFGNNTAATIKGQG
;
A
#
# COMPACT_ATOMS: atom_id res chain seq x y z
N MET A 1 -56.71 0.51 -81.37
CA MET A 1 -56.92 -0.93 -81.65
C MET A 1 -55.57 -1.60 -81.44
N ALA A 2 -55.32 -2.37 -80.40
CA ALA A 2 -56.02 -2.60 -79.13
C ALA A 2 -54.90 -3.06 -78.12
N GLN A 3 -54.95 -3.05 -76.78
CA GLN A 3 -56.03 -3.32 -75.81
C GLN A 3 -56.64 -4.73 -76.01
N GLU A 4 -57.08 -5.50 -75.02
CA GLU A 4 -56.95 -5.46 -73.56
C GLU A 4 -55.94 -6.59 -73.13
N GLU A 5 -55.71 -7.12 -71.92
CA GLU A 5 -56.05 -6.86 -70.49
C GLU A 5 -54.91 -7.55 -69.65
N GLU A 6 -54.34 -6.92 -68.61
CA GLU A 6 -54.53 -7.23 -67.16
C GLU A 6 -54.06 -8.61 -66.61
N GLU A 7 -53.10 -8.60 -65.66
CA GLU A 7 -53.28 -9.18 -64.32
C GLU A 7 -52.40 -8.38 -63.31
N ALA A 8 -52.87 -8.20 -62.08
CA ALA A 8 -52.18 -7.41 -61.06
C ALA A 8 -52.49 -7.87 -59.63
N GLN A 9 -51.58 -7.56 -58.69
CA GLN A 9 -51.75 -7.71 -57.23
C GLN A 9 -51.69 -9.20 -56.75
N ASN A 10 -51.35 -9.55 -55.50
CA ASN A 10 -50.95 -8.75 -54.33
C ASN A 10 -50.16 -9.56 -53.27
N LEU A 11 -49.57 -8.83 -52.30
CA LEU A 11 -49.25 -9.25 -50.91
C LEU A 11 -48.14 -10.26 -50.57
N SER A 12 -47.53 -10.00 -49.41
CA SER A 12 -46.72 -10.88 -48.54
C SER A 12 -45.35 -11.36 -49.06
N GLY A 13 -44.25 -11.14 -48.34
CA GLY A 13 -44.11 -10.45 -47.06
C GLY A 13 -42.64 -10.16 -46.72
N GLY A 14 -42.40 -9.22 -45.81
CA GLY A 14 -41.06 -8.98 -45.27
C GLY A 14 -40.66 -10.11 -44.32
N THR A 15 -39.38 -10.48 -44.32
CA THR A 15 -38.82 -11.32 -43.26
C THR A 15 -37.42 -10.82 -42.93
N GLU A 16 -37.28 -10.29 -41.72
CA GLU A 16 -35.99 -9.93 -41.15
C GLU A 16 -35.18 -11.20 -40.90
N MET A 17 -33.99 -11.33 -41.50
CA MET A 17 -32.99 -12.29 -41.03
C MET A 17 -31.75 -11.55 -40.58
N GLU A 18 -31.88 -11.10 -39.33
CA GLU A 18 -30.86 -11.18 -38.30
C GLU A 18 -29.48 -10.61 -38.62
N LYS A 19 -29.27 -9.40 -38.10
CA LYS A 19 -27.97 -8.79 -37.86
C LYS A 19 -27.14 -9.67 -36.91
N GLY A 20 -26.41 -10.63 -37.47
CA GLY A 20 -25.36 -11.41 -36.82
C GLY A 20 -24.15 -10.56 -36.42
N LYS A 21 -24.38 -9.50 -35.63
CA LYS A 21 -23.32 -8.86 -34.86
C LYS A 21 -22.94 -9.87 -33.80
N GLU A 22 -21.83 -10.57 -33.99
CA GLU A 22 -21.24 -11.39 -32.92
C GLU A 22 -21.05 -10.47 -31.72
N LYS A 23 -21.94 -10.62 -30.73
CA LYS A 23 -21.98 -9.77 -29.55
C LYS A 23 -20.92 -10.29 -28.59
N GLN A 24 -19.66 -10.18 -29.02
CA GLN A 24 -18.49 -10.47 -28.21
C GLN A 24 -18.69 -9.72 -26.89
N GLU A 25 -18.88 -10.50 -25.82
CA GLU A 25 -19.46 -9.99 -24.59
C GLU A 25 -18.49 -8.98 -23.99
N ALA A 26 -18.84 -7.69 -24.07
CA ALA A 26 -18.09 -6.63 -23.43
C ALA A 26 -18.09 -6.93 -21.93
N ALA A 27 -16.95 -7.46 -21.45
CA ALA A 27 -16.85 -8.12 -20.16
C ALA A 27 -17.49 -7.26 -19.06
N PRO A 28 -18.27 -7.88 -18.14
CA PRO A 28 -19.14 -7.14 -17.25
C PRO A 28 -18.37 -6.05 -16.52
N VAL A 29 -18.97 -4.85 -16.48
CA VAL A 29 -18.36 -3.57 -16.06
C VAL A 29 -17.79 -3.60 -14.61
N SER A 30 -18.05 -4.67 -13.87
CA SER A 30 -17.60 -5.00 -12.51
C SER A 30 -16.36 -5.92 -12.52
N ALA A 31 -15.25 -5.52 -13.17
CA ALA A 31 -14.06 -6.37 -13.32
C ALA A 31 -12.71 -5.74 -12.88
N MET A 32 -12.66 -4.45 -12.55
CA MET A 32 -11.46 -3.84 -11.93
C MET A 32 -11.37 -4.23 -10.44
N PRO A 33 -10.25 -4.83 -9.97
CA PRO A 33 -10.03 -5.03 -8.54
C PRO A 33 -9.77 -3.68 -7.87
N LEU A 34 -10.60 -3.30 -6.89
CA LEU A 34 -10.39 -2.05 -6.15
C LEU A 34 -9.02 -2.02 -5.46
N PRO A 35 -8.39 -0.83 -5.34
CA PRO A 35 -7.15 -0.65 -4.59
C PRO A 35 -7.36 -1.07 -3.13
N LYS A 36 -6.61 -2.07 -2.65
CA LYS A 36 -6.71 -2.51 -1.25
C LYS A 36 -6.15 -1.43 -0.30
N SER A 37 -6.91 -1.06 0.71
CA SER A 37 -6.44 -0.33 1.89
C SER A 37 -5.28 -1.08 2.60
N PRO A 38 -4.43 -0.39 3.38
CA PRO A 38 -3.38 -1.04 4.17
C PRO A 38 -3.96 -1.92 5.29
N SER A 39 -3.24 -2.97 5.70
CA SER A 39 -3.67 -3.76 6.87
C SER A 39 -3.30 -3.05 8.17
N PHE A 40 -4.32 -2.79 8.99
CA PHE A 40 -4.13 -2.35 10.37
C PHE A 40 -3.98 -3.57 11.29
N VAL A 41 -2.77 -4.14 11.30
CA VAL A 41 -2.37 -5.14 12.29
C VAL A 41 -2.49 -4.53 13.69
N LYS A 42 -3.33 -5.09 14.55
CA LYS A 42 -3.47 -4.61 15.93
C LYS A 42 -2.19 -4.86 16.73
N PRO A 43 -1.88 -4.03 17.76
CA PRO A 43 -0.72 -4.23 18.63
C PRO A 43 -0.64 -5.61 19.32
N GLU A 44 -1.75 -6.33 19.40
CA GLU A 44 -1.89 -7.66 20.02
C GLU A 44 -1.27 -8.82 19.21
N GLU A 45 -0.93 -8.64 17.92
CA GLU A 45 -0.31 -9.73 17.14
C GLU A 45 1.18 -9.91 17.47
N PRO A 46 1.65 -11.18 17.56
CA PRO A 46 3.03 -11.52 17.90
C PRO A 46 3.97 -11.24 16.72
N GLY A 47 4.62 -10.08 16.73
CA GLY A 47 5.67 -9.70 15.80
C GLY A 47 6.42 -8.46 16.31
N THR A 48 7.68 -8.29 15.91
CA THR A 48 8.44 -7.09 16.28
C THR A 48 7.96 -5.88 15.48
N GLU A 49 8.30 -4.67 15.92
CA GLU A 49 7.96 -3.47 15.13
C GLU A 49 8.69 -3.41 13.78
N ALA A 50 9.85 -4.09 13.69
CA ALA A 50 10.54 -4.34 12.42
C ALA A 50 9.75 -5.27 11.49
N ASP A 51 9.12 -6.33 12.02
CA ASP A 51 8.23 -7.20 11.23
C ASP A 51 7.00 -6.44 10.72
N ARG A 52 6.39 -5.61 11.58
CA ARG A 52 5.20 -4.80 11.25
C ARG A 52 5.49 -3.76 10.16
N PHE A 53 6.65 -3.11 10.23
CA PHE A 53 7.14 -2.21 9.17
C PHE A 53 7.47 -2.97 7.87
N ARG A 54 8.17 -4.11 7.97
CA ARG A 54 8.48 -4.95 6.79
C ARG A 54 7.21 -5.44 6.10
N GLN A 55 6.16 -5.76 6.87
CA GLN A 55 4.85 -6.13 6.36
C GLN A 55 4.16 -4.96 5.63
N ALA A 56 4.19 -3.74 6.18
CA ALA A 56 3.64 -2.55 5.50
C ALA A 56 4.37 -2.25 4.17
N LEU A 57 5.69 -2.45 4.11
CA LEU A 57 6.46 -2.35 2.85
C LEU A 57 6.09 -3.43 1.83
N LEU A 58 5.77 -4.64 2.28
CA LEU A 58 5.30 -5.73 1.41
C LEU A 58 3.89 -5.43 0.86
N GLU A 59 3.01 -4.85 1.67
CA GLU A 59 1.67 -4.43 1.28
C GLU A 59 1.68 -3.28 0.26
N LEU A 60 2.48 -2.24 0.48
CA LEU A 60 2.68 -1.14 -0.49
C LEU A 60 3.22 -1.67 -1.84
N LYS A 61 4.09 -2.69 -1.80
CA LYS A 61 4.61 -3.37 -3.00
C LYS A 61 3.54 -4.21 -3.71
N ASP A 62 2.61 -4.83 -2.97
CA ASP A 62 1.45 -5.52 -3.56
C ASP A 62 0.46 -4.51 -4.16
N LEU A 63 0.16 -3.41 -3.48
CA LEU A 63 -0.69 -2.32 -4.02
C LEU A 63 -0.13 -1.81 -5.35
N ARG A 64 1.16 -1.47 -5.44
CA ARG A 64 1.81 -1.12 -6.72
C ARG A 64 1.56 -2.16 -7.81
N SER A 65 1.64 -3.45 -7.46
CA SER A 65 1.46 -4.56 -8.40
C SER A 65 0.00 -4.77 -8.80
N GLN A 66 -0.97 -4.37 -7.96
CA GLN A 66 -2.39 -4.29 -8.32
C GLN A 66 -2.65 -3.11 -9.26
N LEU A 67 -2.09 -1.93 -8.95
CA LEU A 67 -2.30 -0.70 -9.73
C LEU A 67 -1.74 -0.80 -11.16
N HIS A 68 -0.62 -1.50 -11.36
CA HIS A 68 -0.15 -1.82 -12.73
C HIS A 68 -1.19 -2.66 -13.49
N ARG A 69 -1.66 -3.78 -12.92
CA ARG A 69 -2.68 -4.64 -13.55
C ARG A 69 -4.00 -3.90 -13.82
N ALA A 70 -4.35 -2.95 -12.96
CA ALA A 70 -5.51 -2.10 -13.16
C ALA A 70 -5.29 -1.12 -14.32
N ALA A 71 -4.10 -0.51 -14.46
CA ALA A 71 -3.75 0.34 -15.60
C ALA A 71 -3.73 -0.45 -16.93
N ASP A 72 -3.15 -1.65 -16.94
CA ASP A 72 -3.18 -2.58 -18.09
C ASP A 72 -4.63 -2.89 -18.50
N TYR A 73 -5.53 -3.07 -17.51
CA TYR A 73 -6.96 -3.26 -17.74
C TYR A 73 -7.64 -1.98 -18.24
N CYS A 74 -7.33 -0.79 -17.70
CA CYS A 74 -7.87 0.50 -18.15
C CYS A 74 -7.60 0.71 -19.65
N GLU A 75 -6.35 0.50 -20.08
CA GLU A 75 -5.93 0.64 -21.48
C GLU A 75 -6.67 -0.36 -22.39
N ASN A 76 -6.63 -1.65 -22.04
CA ASN A 76 -7.27 -2.73 -22.78
C ASN A 76 -8.80 -2.57 -22.86
N ALA A 77 -9.44 -2.05 -21.81
CA ALA A 77 -10.86 -1.75 -21.78
C ALA A 77 -11.20 -0.51 -22.63
N PHE A 78 -10.35 0.53 -22.63
CA PHE A 78 -10.55 1.73 -23.44
C PHE A 78 -10.42 1.42 -24.93
N LEU A 79 -9.41 0.63 -25.33
CA LEU A 79 -9.21 0.18 -26.72
C LEU A 79 -10.37 -0.68 -27.27
N LYS A 80 -11.16 -1.32 -26.38
CA LYS A 80 -12.30 -2.17 -26.74
C LYS A 80 -13.67 -1.48 -26.58
N ALA A 81 -13.71 -0.23 -26.15
CA ALA A 81 -14.95 0.45 -25.80
C ALA A 81 -15.69 1.02 -27.01
N GLU A 82 -16.72 0.31 -27.50
CA GLU A 82 -17.64 0.83 -28.53
C GLU A 82 -18.40 2.12 -28.07
N HIS A 83 -18.40 2.42 -26.76
CA HIS A 83 -18.93 3.67 -26.19
C HIS A 83 -18.04 4.17 -25.03
N GLY A 84 -16.90 4.81 -25.36
CA GLY A 84 -15.82 5.16 -24.43
C GLY A 84 -16.20 5.88 -23.13
N THR A 85 -17.23 6.74 -23.11
CA THR A 85 -17.58 7.60 -21.96
C THR A 85 -17.73 6.86 -20.64
N LYS A 86 -18.28 5.63 -20.65
CA LYS A 86 -18.45 4.83 -19.42
C LYS A 86 -17.12 4.29 -18.89
N VAL A 87 -16.20 3.91 -19.78
CA VAL A 87 -14.86 3.45 -19.39
C VAL A 87 -14.02 4.61 -18.87
N VAL A 88 -14.18 5.82 -19.43
CA VAL A 88 -13.53 7.05 -18.94
C VAL A 88 -13.97 7.38 -17.51
N GLU A 89 -15.26 7.48 -17.23
CA GLU A 89 -15.73 7.83 -15.88
C GLU A 89 -15.41 6.74 -14.84
N ASN A 90 -15.46 5.45 -15.21
CA ASN A 90 -15.00 4.36 -14.33
C ASN A 90 -13.49 4.49 -14.01
N THR A 91 -12.65 4.73 -15.03
CA THR A 91 -11.20 4.90 -14.88
C THR A 91 -10.87 6.11 -13.99
N LYS A 92 -11.61 7.21 -14.17
CA LYS A 92 -11.51 8.44 -13.36
C LYS A 92 -11.89 8.21 -11.90
N SER A 93 -12.94 7.43 -11.62
CA SER A 93 -13.26 7.00 -10.24
C SER A 93 -12.12 6.19 -9.65
N TYR A 94 -11.63 5.18 -10.39
CA TYR A 94 -10.55 4.30 -9.97
C TYR A 94 -9.25 5.06 -9.65
N ILE A 95 -8.92 6.10 -10.43
CA ILE A 95 -7.77 6.98 -10.15
C ILE A 95 -7.92 7.69 -8.80
N GLY A 96 -9.13 8.13 -8.43
CA GLY A 96 -9.41 8.69 -7.11
C GLY A 96 -9.14 7.68 -6.00
N ASP A 97 -9.76 6.51 -6.09
CA ASP A 97 -9.61 5.41 -5.12
C ASP A 97 -8.13 4.96 -4.99
N ALA A 98 -7.41 4.93 -6.11
CA ALA A 98 -6.00 4.53 -6.16
C ALA A 98 -5.07 5.56 -5.48
N ILE A 99 -5.33 6.86 -5.66
CA ILE A 99 -4.57 7.92 -4.98
C ILE A 99 -4.78 7.85 -3.47
N VAL A 100 -6.04 7.67 -3.02
CA VAL A 100 -6.36 7.51 -1.58
C VAL A 100 -5.62 6.30 -1.00
N ALA A 101 -5.73 5.13 -1.62
CA ALA A 101 -5.04 3.92 -1.16
C ALA A 101 -3.50 4.08 -1.11
N VAL A 102 -2.89 4.74 -2.10
CA VAL A 102 -1.43 5.00 -2.09
C VAL A 102 -1.04 5.91 -0.91
N VAL A 103 -1.83 6.95 -0.64
CA VAL A 103 -1.59 7.86 0.50
C VAL A 103 -1.76 7.12 1.84
N ASP A 104 -2.81 6.29 1.98
CA ASP A 104 -3.03 5.49 3.19
C ASP A 104 -1.87 4.51 3.47
N HIS A 105 -1.40 3.79 2.45
CA HIS A 105 -0.26 2.87 2.60
C HIS A 105 1.04 3.60 2.93
N LEU A 106 1.28 4.78 2.35
CA LEU A 106 2.45 5.61 2.69
C LEU A 106 2.37 6.13 4.14
N GLY A 107 1.18 6.52 4.61
CA GLY A 107 0.94 6.88 6.01
C GLY A 107 1.23 5.72 6.98
N ASN A 108 0.73 4.52 6.66
CA ASN A 108 0.98 3.29 7.44
C ASN A 108 2.49 2.94 7.52
N VAL A 109 3.21 3.06 6.40
CA VAL A 109 4.67 2.84 6.36
C VAL A 109 5.41 3.91 7.17
N SER A 110 4.99 5.19 7.08
CA SER A 110 5.62 6.29 7.83
C SER A 110 5.45 6.15 9.35
N SER A 111 4.23 5.84 9.83
CA SER A 111 3.96 5.65 11.26
C SER A 111 4.78 4.49 11.85
N LYS A 112 4.89 3.37 11.13
CA LYS A 112 5.69 2.21 11.60
C LYS A 112 7.21 2.46 11.52
N LEU A 113 7.67 3.35 10.62
CA LEU A 113 9.05 3.83 10.62
C LEU A 113 9.36 4.69 11.84
N GLU A 114 8.44 5.60 12.18
CA GLU A 114 8.54 6.47 13.36
C GLU A 114 8.58 5.66 14.66
N HIS A 115 7.69 4.68 14.82
CA HIS A 115 7.68 3.79 16.00
C HIS A 115 8.97 2.96 16.15
N GLN A 116 9.53 2.41 15.05
CA GLN A 116 10.83 1.75 15.11
C GLN A 116 11.97 2.71 15.49
N LEU A 117 11.99 3.92 14.91
CA LEU A 117 13.04 4.89 15.18
C LEU A 117 13.02 5.34 16.64
N GLN A 118 11.84 5.58 17.19
CA GLN A 118 11.65 5.92 18.60
C GLN A 118 12.19 4.83 19.54
N GLY A 119 11.87 3.55 19.28
CA GLY A 119 12.41 2.43 20.05
C GLY A 119 13.94 2.35 20.02
N ASN A 120 14.56 2.58 18.85
CA ASN A 120 16.02 2.61 18.73
C ASN A 120 16.65 3.80 19.49
N ILE A 121 15.99 4.97 19.51
CA ILE A 121 16.43 6.14 20.29
C ILE A 121 16.37 5.85 21.79
N GLU A 122 15.33 5.16 22.27
CA GLU A 122 15.19 4.79 23.69
C GLU A 122 16.26 3.80 24.16
N VAL A 123 16.66 2.85 23.29
CA VAL A 123 17.80 1.95 23.54
C VAL A 123 19.10 2.76 23.65
N LEU A 124 19.42 3.60 22.67
CA LEU A 124 20.65 4.43 22.67
C LEU A 124 20.72 5.37 23.89
N GLN A 125 19.59 5.97 24.31
CA GLN A 125 19.52 6.78 25.53
C GLN A 125 19.71 5.96 26.82
N THR A 126 19.42 4.66 26.79
CA THR A 126 19.60 3.75 27.93
C THR A 126 21.04 3.26 28.01
N GLU A 127 21.66 2.93 26.87
CA GLU A 127 23.09 2.62 26.76
C GLU A 127 23.95 3.78 27.28
N GLN A 128 23.67 5.03 26.86
CA GLN A 128 24.37 6.22 27.35
C GLN A 128 24.26 6.40 28.88
N LYS A 129 23.12 6.06 29.49
CA LYS A 129 22.96 6.12 30.96
C LYS A 129 23.79 5.03 31.65
N ILE A 130 23.87 3.84 31.08
CA ILE A 130 24.70 2.73 31.57
C ILE A 130 26.18 3.11 31.51
N ASP A 131 26.64 3.71 30.41
CA ASP A 131 28.03 4.16 30.26
C ASP A 131 28.43 5.24 31.27
N CYS A 132 27.54 6.20 31.57
CA CYS A 132 27.78 7.18 32.64
C CYS A 132 27.94 6.50 34.00
N LEU A 133 27.03 5.60 34.38
CA LEU A 133 27.07 4.86 35.65
C LEU A 133 28.33 3.98 35.76
N ASN A 134 28.79 3.38 34.66
CA ASN A 134 30.04 2.62 34.60
C ASN A 134 31.27 3.51 34.79
N GLN A 135 31.29 4.72 34.21
CA GLN A 135 32.37 5.68 34.42
C GLN A 135 32.44 6.20 35.85
N ASP A 136 31.29 6.54 36.46
CA ASP A 136 31.23 6.99 37.85
C ASP A 136 31.67 5.89 38.83
N SER A 137 31.21 4.66 38.62
CA SER A 137 31.63 3.49 39.40
C SER A 137 33.14 3.23 39.28
N SER A 138 33.71 3.42 38.07
CA SER A 138 35.16 3.29 37.84
C SER A 138 35.97 4.40 38.48
N ARG A 139 35.41 5.62 38.62
CA ARG A 139 36.04 6.77 39.27
C ARG A 139 36.00 6.70 40.80
N GLY A 140 34.99 6.06 41.38
CA GLY A 140 34.83 5.94 42.84
C GLY A 140 35.90 5.12 43.57
N GLY A 141 36.70 4.32 42.86
CA GLY A 141 37.60 3.33 43.46
C GLY A 141 38.92 3.83 44.07
N VAL A 142 39.24 5.13 44.02
CA VAL A 142 40.62 5.63 44.21
C VAL A 142 40.83 6.61 45.38
N ILE A 143 39.97 6.62 46.41
CA ILE A 143 40.23 7.36 47.68
C ILE A 143 39.79 6.55 48.92
N PHE A 144 40.44 5.41 49.22
CA PHE A 144 40.45 4.87 50.60
C PHE A 144 41.64 3.93 50.85
N GLY A 145 42.77 4.48 51.34
CA GLY A 145 43.93 3.66 51.71
C GLY A 145 45.24 4.43 51.83
N ASN A 146 45.60 4.80 53.05
CA ASN A 146 46.95 4.77 53.66
C ASN A 146 47.14 5.84 54.74
N ASN A 147 46.50 5.63 55.89
CA ASN A 147 46.89 6.29 57.14
C ASN A 147 48.30 5.82 57.52
N THR A 148 49.31 6.66 57.30
CA THR A 148 50.71 6.38 57.67
C THR A 148 51.02 7.07 58.99
N ALA A 149 50.96 6.32 60.10
CA ALA A 149 51.16 6.87 61.44
C ALA A 149 52.60 7.35 61.67
N ALA A 150 52.79 8.66 61.81
CA ALA A 150 54.07 9.27 62.16
C ALA A 150 54.45 8.90 63.61
N THR A 151 55.37 7.95 63.78
CA THR A 151 55.82 7.49 65.09
C THR A 151 56.77 8.49 65.74
N ILE A 152 56.49 8.85 67.00
CA ILE A 152 57.28 9.80 67.79
C ILE A 152 58.65 9.20 68.14
N LYS A 153 59.72 9.88 67.74
CA LYS A 153 61.03 9.88 68.41
C LYS A 153 61.59 11.31 68.34
N GLY A 154 62.28 11.84 69.35
CA GLY A 154 62.77 11.18 70.58
C GLY A 154 64.27 11.36 70.77
N GLN A 155 64.76 12.59 70.57
CA GLN A 155 66.12 13.07 70.79
C GLN A 155 66.02 14.55 71.18
N GLY A 156 66.85 15.09 72.09
CA GLY A 156 67.88 14.43 72.90
C GLY A 156 68.48 15.44 73.87
#